data_AF-A0A382R2D4-F1
#
_entry.id   AF-A0A382R2D4-F1
#
_cell.length_a   1.000
_cell.length_b   1.000
_cell.length_c   1.000
_cell.angle_alpha   90.00
_cell.angle_beta   90.00
_cell.angle_gamma   90.00
#
_symmetry.space_group_name_H-M   'P 1'
#
loop_
_entity.id
_entity.type
_entity.pdbx_description
1 polymer ?
#
loop_
_entity_poly.entity_id
_entity_poly.type
_entity_poly.pdbx_seq_one_letter_code
_entity_poly.pdbx_strand_id
1 'polypeptide(L)'
;MFLFFSLVGFFGTFFLLNKSFNKNIYISLIAASLFLFNGFINYRAVIGHVTFLSYVFISFYCYFLIHAFENREDKLKSIFYILISSLIFANFIHSGSGPILQIIILSIFFILSIYIYLNEKFSIINYLVVSFTIGLFIASSKINAALSFLSNFPRENVPIVFEGYYEFFTNLFKSLFFYPDINKFNFEIINSVTESLDVHEIEFGITILPLIIFVIFLANIKKITFNKLNSKKFVALLFMFLITIVVISMNVSGNELGNFFHKLPVVKSTWNYFRLFLVYILPIIIIS
;
A
#
# COMPACT_ATOMS: atom_id res chain seq x y z
N MET A 1 -14.90 16.03 4.26
CA MET A 1 -13.76 15.33 3.61
C MET A 1 -13.48 14.00 4.27
N PHE A 2 -13.15 13.97 5.58
CA PHE A 2 -12.94 12.76 6.38
C PHE A 2 -13.98 11.66 6.09
N LEU A 3 -15.27 11.93 6.37
CA LEU A 3 -16.36 10.96 6.21
C LEU A 3 -16.44 10.35 4.80
N PHE A 4 -16.18 11.14 3.75
CA PHE A 4 -16.18 10.64 2.39
C PHE A 4 -15.05 9.62 2.15
N PHE A 5 -13.81 9.96 2.47
CA PHE A 5 -12.66 9.07 2.28
C PHE A 5 -12.75 7.83 3.17
N SER A 6 -13.28 7.98 4.39
CA SER A 6 -13.55 6.86 5.30
C SER A 6 -14.58 5.88 4.70
N LEU A 7 -15.70 6.38 4.17
CA LEU A 7 -16.69 5.53 3.49
C LEU A 7 -16.13 4.85 2.24
N VAL A 8 -15.36 5.58 1.42
CA VAL A 8 -14.68 5.01 0.25
C VAL A 8 -13.74 3.89 0.65
N GLY A 9 -12.91 4.11 1.68
CA GLY A 9 -11.99 3.10 2.19
C GLY A 9 -12.71 1.87 2.75
N PHE A 10 -13.78 2.09 3.51
CA PHE A 10 -14.61 1.03 4.07
C PHE A 10 -15.26 0.17 2.98
N PHE A 11 -16.02 0.79 2.08
CA PHE A 11 -16.72 0.06 1.03
C PHE A 11 -15.76 -0.60 0.04
N GLY A 12 -14.67 0.08 -0.33
CA GLY A 12 -13.64 -0.50 -1.19
C GLY A 12 -13.05 -1.77 -0.60
N THR A 13 -12.70 -1.74 0.69
CA THR A 13 -12.12 -2.90 1.40
C THR A 13 -13.15 -4.01 1.60
N PHE A 14 -14.40 -3.65 1.95
CA PHE A 14 -15.50 -4.60 2.07
C PHE A 14 -15.75 -5.34 0.76
N PHE A 15 -15.87 -4.63 -0.36
CA PHE A 15 -16.13 -5.24 -1.67
C PHE A 15 -14.95 -6.06 -2.16
N LEU A 16 -13.71 -5.57 -1.99
CA LEU A 16 -12.50 -6.33 -2.33
C LEU A 16 -12.51 -7.69 -1.61
N LEU A 17 -12.76 -7.72 -0.30
CA LEU A 17 -12.75 -8.97 0.45
C LEU A 17 -13.96 -9.87 0.18
N ASN A 18 -15.16 -9.30 0.15
CA ASN A 18 -16.39 -10.07 0.00
C ASN A 18 -16.53 -10.67 -1.39
N LYS A 19 -16.23 -9.87 -2.42
CA LYS A 19 -16.51 -10.23 -3.82
C LYS A 19 -15.28 -10.71 -4.58
N SER A 20 -14.09 -10.19 -4.29
CA SER A 20 -12.88 -10.61 -5.00
C SER A 20 -12.12 -11.71 -4.28
N PHE A 21 -12.07 -11.69 -2.93
CA PHE A 21 -11.46 -12.76 -2.12
C PHE A 21 -12.47 -13.77 -1.57
N ASN A 22 -13.75 -13.66 -1.93
CA ASN A 22 -14.83 -14.56 -1.51
C ASN A 22 -14.91 -14.80 0.00
N LYS A 23 -14.59 -13.78 0.81
CA LYS A 23 -14.74 -13.84 2.27
C LYS A 23 -16.21 -13.64 2.66
N ASN A 24 -16.61 -14.21 3.79
CA ASN A 24 -17.97 -14.03 4.30
C ASN A 24 -18.20 -12.56 4.72
N ILE A 25 -19.47 -12.18 4.87
CA ILE A 25 -19.88 -10.80 5.19
C ILE A 25 -19.23 -10.30 6.49
N TYR A 26 -19.16 -11.14 7.52
CA TYR A 26 -18.61 -10.76 8.83
C TYR A 26 -17.12 -10.45 8.76
N ILE A 27 -16.31 -11.29 8.11
CA ILE A 27 -14.87 -11.06 7.92
C ILE A 27 -14.65 -9.80 7.10
N SER A 28 -15.42 -9.61 6.02
CA SER A 28 -15.33 -8.40 5.20
C SER A 28 -15.68 -7.13 5.97
N LEU A 29 -16.67 -7.17 6.89
CA LEU A 29 -17.03 -6.04 7.75
C LEU A 29 -15.93 -5.73 8.77
N ILE A 30 -15.35 -6.74 9.41
CA ILE A 30 -14.24 -6.56 10.37
C ILE A 30 -13.06 -5.91 9.66
N ALA A 31 -12.63 -6.46 8.52
CA ALA A 31 -11.51 -5.95 7.77
C ALA A 31 -11.75 -4.53 7.20
N ALA A 32 -12.96 -4.24 6.71
CA ALA A 32 -13.33 -2.89 6.31
C ALA A 32 -13.31 -1.90 7.49
N SER A 33 -13.70 -2.35 8.69
CA SER A 33 -13.62 -1.54 9.91
C SER A 33 -12.18 -1.30 10.35
N LEU A 34 -11.31 -2.31 10.25
CA LEU A 34 -9.86 -2.14 10.49
C LEU A 34 -9.25 -1.10 9.55
N PHE A 35 -9.62 -1.15 8.27
CA PHE A 35 -9.16 -0.13 7.31
C PHE A 35 -9.76 1.24 7.61
N LEU A 36 -11.05 1.35 7.93
CA LEU A 36 -11.71 2.60 8.31
C LEU A 36 -10.98 3.28 9.49
N PHE A 37 -10.57 2.51 10.48
CA PHE A 37 -9.91 3.00 11.69
C PHE A 37 -8.39 3.07 11.61
N ASN A 38 -7.79 2.92 10.41
CA ASN A 38 -6.34 3.02 10.30
C ASN A 38 -5.82 4.41 10.69
N GLY A 39 -4.76 4.45 11.50
CA GLY A 39 -4.20 5.69 12.04
C GLY A 39 -3.73 6.66 10.94
N PHE A 40 -3.04 6.12 9.92
CA PHE A 40 -2.37 6.95 8.90
C PHE A 40 -3.33 7.87 8.15
N ILE A 41 -4.44 7.32 7.68
CA ILE A 41 -5.44 8.04 6.89
C ILE A 41 -6.26 8.94 7.81
N ASN A 42 -6.62 8.47 9.00
CA ASN A 42 -7.46 9.24 9.93
C ASN A 42 -6.76 10.50 10.42
N TYR A 43 -5.52 10.42 10.89
CA TYR A 43 -4.77 11.61 11.33
C TYR A 43 -4.63 12.63 10.20
N ARG A 44 -4.26 12.19 8.99
CA ARG A 44 -4.10 13.09 7.83
C ARG A 44 -5.42 13.66 7.34
N ALA A 45 -6.51 12.91 7.40
CA ALA A 45 -7.82 13.39 7.02
C ALA A 45 -8.35 14.45 7.99
N VAL A 46 -8.06 14.32 9.29
CA VAL A 46 -8.45 15.30 10.32
C VAL A 46 -7.63 16.58 10.21
N ILE A 47 -6.31 16.48 10.00
CA ILE A 47 -5.40 17.63 9.88
C ILE A 47 -5.52 18.31 8.50
N GLY A 48 -6.23 17.70 7.54
CA GLY A 48 -6.44 18.26 6.20
C GLY A 48 -5.28 18.02 5.23
N HIS A 49 -4.44 17.00 5.48
CA HIS A 49 -3.33 16.64 4.62
C HIS A 49 -3.79 15.74 3.45
N VAL A 50 -4.51 16.36 2.50
CA VAL A 50 -5.30 15.68 1.45
C VAL A 50 -4.48 14.83 0.49
N THR A 51 -3.21 15.18 0.26
CA THR A 51 -2.31 14.55 -0.72
C THR A 51 -2.16 13.04 -0.53
N PHE A 52 -2.44 12.54 0.67
CA PHE A 52 -2.30 11.14 1.06
C PHE A 52 -3.61 10.36 1.03
N LEU A 53 -4.75 11.05 0.98
CA LEU A 53 -6.07 10.43 1.11
C LEU A 53 -6.47 9.62 -0.12
N SER A 54 -5.81 9.85 -1.25
CA SER A 54 -5.99 9.04 -2.44
C SER A 54 -5.69 7.55 -2.19
N TYR A 55 -4.85 7.21 -1.20
CA TYR A 55 -4.53 5.83 -0.83
C TYR A 55 -5.78 4.97 -0.57
N VAL A 56 -6.89 5.55 -0.08
CA VAL A 56 -8.13 4.78 0.19
C VAL A 56 -8.73 4.12 -1.05
N PHE A 57 -8.42 4.64 -2.25
CA PHE A 57 -8.99 4.11 -3.49
C PHE A 57 -8.30 2.83 -3.97
N ILE A 58 -7.19 2.40 -3.36
CA ILE A 58 -6.48 1.16 -3.74
C ILE A 58 -7.40 -0.05 -3.68
N SER A 59 -8.22 -0.18 -2.63
CA SER A 59 -9.13 -1.31 -2.48
C SER A 59 -10.15 -1.36 -3.63
N PHE A 60 -10.69 -0.21 -4.03
CA PHE A 60 -11.58 -0.13 -5.20
C PHE A 60 -10.85 -0.41 -6.52
N TYR A 61 -9.64 0.11 -6.68
CA TYR A 61 -8.80 -0.18 -7.84
C TYR A 61 -8.63 -1.70 -8.01
N CYS A 62 -8.17 -2.39 -6.95
CA CYS A 62 -7.97 -3.84 -6.97
C CYS A 62 -9.30 -4.60 -7.18
N TYR A 63 -10.39 -4.16 -6.56
CA TYR A 63 -11.72 -4.76 -6.74
C TYR A 63 -12.14 -4.72 -8.22
N PHE A 64 -12.13 -3.53 -8.84
CA PHE A 64 -12.54 -3.41 -10.24
C PHE A 64 -11.59 -4.15 -11.19
N LEU A 65 -10.28 -4.12 -10.91
CA LEU A 65 -9.31 -4.86 -11.70
C LEU A 65 -9.55 -6.38 -11.67
N ILE A 66 -9.79 -6.94 -10.48
CA ILE A 66 -10.09 -8.38 -10.32
C ILE A 66 -11.41 -8.71 -11.01
N HIS A 67 -12.45 -7.89 -10.84
CA HIS A 67 -13.74 -8.13 -11.50
C HIS A 67 -13.69 -8.00 -13.02
N ALA A 68 -12.81 -7.16 -13.58
CA ALA A 68 -12.54 -7.14 -15.00
C ALA A 68 -11.98 -8.50 -15.47
N PHE A 69 -11.00 -9.05 -14.73
CA PHE A 69 -10.38 -10.34 -15.03
C PHE A 69 -11.35 -11.52 -14.90
N GLU A 70 -12.20 -11.52 -13.86
CA GLU A 70 -13.15 -12.60 -13.61
C GLU A 70 -14.32 -12.62 -14.60
N ASN A 71 -14.77 -11.45 -15.06
CA ASN A 71 -15.83 -11.33 -16.06
C ASN A 71 -15.32 -11.33 -17.51
N ARG A 72 -14.16 -11.94 -17.80
CA ARG A 72 -13.55 -11.94 -19.14
C ARG A 72 -14.43 -12.52 -20.26
N GLU A 73 -15.38 -13.38 -19.92
CA GLU A 73 -16.33 -13.97 -20.89
C GLU A 73 -17.38 -12.94 -21.33
N ASP A 74 -17.82 -12.07 -20.41
CA ASP A 74 -18.69 -10.93 -20.71
C ASP A 74 -17.83 -9.70 -21.04
N LYS A 75 -17.45 -9.60 -22.32
CA LYS A 75 -16.54 -8.56 -22.81
C LYS A 75 -16.97 -7.14 -22.42
N LEU A 76 -18.26 -6.83 -22.45
CA LEU A 76 -18.76 -5.50 -22.12
C LEU A 76 -18.53 -5.19 -20.63
N LYS A 77 -18.89 -6.11 -19.73
CA LYS A 77 -18.62 -5.94 -18.29
C LYS A 77 -17.13 -5.87 -17.98
N SER A 78 -16.33 -6.73 -18.59
CA SER A 78 -14.87 -6.72 -18.45
C SER A 78 -14.28 -5.37 -18.86
N ILE A 79 -14.70 -4.81 -20.00
CA ILE A 79 -14.25 -3.49 -20.49
C ILE A 79 -14.72 -2.38 -19.56
N PHE A 80 -15.96 -2.43 -19.07
CA PHE A 80 -16.46 -1.44 -18.13
C PHE A 80 -15.60 -1.39 -16.84
N TYR A 81 -15.31 -2.54 -16.24
CA TYR A 81 -14.50 -2.61 -15.04
C TYR A 81 -13.05 -2.18 -15.25
N ILE A 82 -12.44 -2.53 -16.40
CA ILE A 82 -11.06 -2.11 -16.68
C ILE A 82 -10.98 -0.60 -16.91
N LEU A 83 -11.99 0.02 -17.53
CA LEU A 83 -12.07 1.47 -17.67
C LEU A 83 -12.20 2.17 -16.32
N ILE A 84 -13.05 1.66 -15.42
CA ILE A 84 -13.16 2.21 -14.05
C ILE A 84 -11.83 2.09 -13.30
N SER A 85 -11.20 0.90 -13.33
CA SER A 85 -9.88 0.68 -12.72
C SER A 85 -8.84 1.68 -13.27
N SER A 86 -8.86 1.93 -14.58
CA SER A 86 -7.95 2.88 -15.25
C SER A 86 -8.23 4.33 -14.84
N LEU A 87 -9.50 4.72 -14.68
CA LEU A 87 -9.89 6.04 -14.20
C LEU A 87 -9.45 6.26 -12.75
N ILE A 88 -9.58 5.24 -11.88
CA ILE A 88 -9.08 5.30 -10.51
C ILE A 88 -7.55 5.43 -10.50
N PHE A 89 -6.85 4.70 -11.39
CA PHE A 89 -5.40 4.83 -11.51
C PHE A 89 -4.98 6.24 -11.94
N ALA A 90 -5.63 6.78 -12.97
CA ALA A 90 -5.41 8.17 -13.41
C ALA A 90 -5.70 9.16 -12.28
N ASN A 91 -6.74 8.92 -11.47
CA ASN A 91 -7.08 9.73 -10.32
C ASN A 91 -5.97 9.78 -9.27
N PHE A 92 -5.17 8.72 -9.06
CA PHE A 92 -4.01 8.81 -8.16
C PHE A 92 -3.03 9.90 -8.62
N ILE A 93 -2.81 10.03 -9.92
CA ILE A 93 -1.92 11.04 -10.50
C ILE A 93 -2.59 12.42 -10.44
N HIS A 94 -3.88 12.51 -10.81
CA HIS A 94 -4.65 13.76 -10.82
C HIS A 94 -4.94 14.35 -9.43
N SER A 95 -5.04 13.54 -8.39
CA SER A 95 -5.22 14.00 -7.00
C SER A 95 -3.95 14.52 -6.32
N GLY A 96 -2.78 14.42 -6.98
CA GLY A 96 -1.52 14.92 -6.43
C GLY A 96 -0.77 13.92 -5.57
N SER A 97 -1.07 12.62 -5.70
CA SER A 97 -0.45 11.52 -4.93
C SER A 97 1.03 11.28 -5.26
N GLY A 98 1.72 12.20 -5.95
CA GLY A 98 3.12 12.05 -6.35
C GLY A 98 4.03 11.53 -5.24
N PRO A 99 3.99 12.09 -4.02
CA PRO A 99 4.82 11.62 -2.90
C PRO A 99 4.56 10.17 -2.46
N ILE A 100 3.36 9.62 -2.73
CA ILE A 100 2.97 8.26 -2.34
C ILE A 100 2.66 7.35 -3.53
N LEU A 101 2.89 7.78 -4.77
CA LEU A 101 2.51 7.02 -5.95
C LEU A 101 3.26 5.67 -6.00
N GLN A 102 4.54 5.66 -5.60
CA GLN A 102 5.31 4.44 -5.44
C GLN A 102 4.68 3.46 -4.44
N ILE A 103 4.15 3.99 -3.33
CA ILE A 103 3.48 3.20 -2.28
C ILE A 103 2.19 2.61 -2.83
N ILE A 104 1.40 3.40 -3.55
CA ILE A 104 0.15 2.96 -4.18
C ILE A 104 0.43 1.79 -5.13
N ILE A 105 1.44 1.93 -6.00
CA ILE A 105 1.84 0.90 -6.96
C ILE A 105 2.30 -0.37 -6.24
N LEU A 106 3.18 -0.26 -5.24
CA LEU A 106 3.66 -1.39 -4.45
C LEU A 106 2.52 -2.09 -3.71
N SER A 107 1.55 -1.34 -3.15
CA SER A 107 0.37 -1.87 -2.46
C SER A 107 -0.51 -2.68 -3.42
N ILE A 108 -0.75 -2.16 -4.63
CA ILE A 108 -1.51 -2.85 -5.68
C ILE A 108 -0.83 -4.18 -6.03
N PHE A 109 0.49 -4.17 -6.27
CA PHE A 109 1.26 -5.39 -6.55
C PHE A 109 1.20 -6.39 -5.38
N PHE A 110 1.25 -5.91 -4.14
CA PHE A 110 1.15 -6.77 -2.96
C PHE A 110 -0.22 -7.46 -2.89
N ILE A 111 -1.32 -6.71 -3.01
CA ILE A 111 -2.69 -7.24 -2.97
C ILE A 111 -2.91 -8.26 -4.11
N LEU A 112 -2.46 -7.94 -5.32
CA LEU A 112 -2.58 -8.86 -6.45
C LEU A 112 -1.71 -10.11 -6.28
N SER A 113 -0.55 -10.00 -5.63
CA SER A 113 0.26 -11.17 -5.29
C SER A 113 -0.47 -12.08 -4.30
N ILE A 114 -1.15 -11.53 -3.28
CA ILE A 114 -2.02 -12.30 -2.39
C ILE A 114 -3.15 -12.97 -3.19
N TYR A 115 -3.80 -12.25 -4.10
CA TYR A 115 -4.85 -12.80 -4.96
C TYR A 115 -4.36 -13.95 -5.86
N ILE A 116 -3.19 -13.80 -6.48
CA ILE A 116 -2.56 -14.85 -7.32
C ILE A 116 -2.17 -16.05 -6.45
N TYR A 117 -1.65 -15.82 -5.25
CA TYR A 117 -1.29 -16.90 -4.33
C TYR A 117 -2.51 -17.73 -3.93
N LEU A 118 -3.64 -17.08 -3.62
CA LEU A 118 -4.86 -17.76 -3.20
C LEU A 118 -5.60 -18.44 -4.36
N ASN A 119 -5.64 -17.82 -5.54
CA ASN A 119 -6.50 -18.27 -6.65
C ASN A 119 -5.76 -18.83 -7.87
N GLU A 120 -4.43 -18.77 -7.90
CA GLU A 120 -3.58 -19.30 -8.99
C GLU A 120 -3.85 -18.68 -10.38
N LYS A 121 -4.41 -17.47 -10.40
CA LYS A 121 -4.83 -16.71 -11.58
C LYS A 121 -3.77 -15.70 -12.04
N PHE A 122 -2.59 -16.16 -12.46
CA PHE A 122 -1.47 -15.29 -12.85
C PHE A 122 -1.78 -14.35 -14.04
N SER A 123 -2.71 -14.74 -14.91
CA SER A 123 -3.15 -13.95 -16.08
C SER A 123 -3.79 -12.60 -15.74
N ILE A 124 -4.11 -12.33 -14.48
CA ILE A 124 -4.57 -11.01 -14.01
C ILE A 124 -3.55 -9.89 -14.29
N ILE A 125 -2.25 -10.24 -14.40
CA ILE A 125 -1.19 -9.28 -14.71
C ILE A 125 -1.43 -8.59 -16.07
N ASN A 126 -2.01 -9.29 -17.04
CA ASN A 126 -2.33 -8.67 -18.34
C ASN A 126 -3.36 -7.55 -18.18
N TYR A 127 -4.34 -7.74 -17.30
CA TYR A 127 -5.35 -6.72 -16.99
C TYR A 127 -4.74 -5.55 -16.23
N LEU A 128 -3.79 -5.81 -15.33
CA LEU A 128 -3.03 -4.77 -14.62
C LEU A 128 -2.29 -3.88 -15.63
N VAL A 129 -1.58 -4.50 -16.57
CA VAL A 129 -0.82 -3.78 -17.62
C VAL A 129 -1.75 -2.92 -18.47
N VAL A 130 -2.89 -3.47 -18.92
CA VAL A 130 -3.87 -2.71 -19.71
C VAL A 130 -4.46 -1.55 -18.89
N SER A 131 -4.82 -1.79 -17.62
CA SER A 131 -5.38 -0.73 -16.77
C SER A 131 -4.38 0.40 -16.51
N PHE A 132 -3.12 0.07 -16.24
CA PHE A 132 -2.06 1.06 -16.08
C PHE A 132 -1.83 1.82 -17.38
N THR A 133 -1.82 1.14 -18.53
CA THR A 133 -1.59 1.78 -19.83
C THR A 133 -2.67 2.81 -20.14
N ILE A 134 -3.94 2.43 -20.01
CA ILE A 134 -5.07 3.36 -20.22
C ILE A 134 -5.03 4.51 -19.21
N GLY A 135 -4.77 4.21 -17.94
CA GLY A 135 -4.68 5.24 -16.90
C GLY A 135 -3.53 6.23 -17.11
N LEU A 136 -2.37 5.77 -17.60
CA LEU A 136 -1.25 6.62 -17.99
C LEU A 136 -1.58 7.49 -19.21
N PHE A 137 -2.31 6.97 -20.20
CA PHE A 137 -2.78 7.77 -21.33
C PHE A 137 -3.71 8.89 -20.87
N ILE A 138 -4.66 8.59 -19.98
CA ILE A 138 -5.57 9.59 -19.41
C ILE A 138 -4.80 10.66 -18.62
N ALA A 139 -3.81 10.25 -17.82
CA ALA A 139 -3.03 11.16 -16.98
C ALA A 139 -1.82 11.81 -17.68
N SER A 140 -1.60 11.52 -18.96
CA SER A 140 -0.39 11.88 -19.71
C SER A 140 -0.09 13.38 -19.67
N SER A 141 -1.11 14.23 -19.81
CA SER A 141 -0.98 15.69 -19.75
C SER A 141 -0.42 16.16 -18.41
N LYS A 142 -0.91 15.59 -17.30
CA LYS A 142 -0.46 15.94 -15.96
C LYS A 142 0.92 15.38 -15.65
N ILE A 143 1.22 14.17 -16.10
CA ILE A 143 2.57 13.58 -15.97
C ILE A 143 3.59 14.47 -16.68
N ASN A 144 3.30 14.87 -17.92
CA ASN A 144 4.17 15.74 -18.69
C ASN A 144 4.40 17.09 -18.00
N ALA A 145 3.33 17.74 -17.52
CA ALA A 145 3.44 18.99 -16.77
C ALA A 145 4.27 18.84 -15.49
N ALA A 146 4.06 17.76 -14.72
CA ALA A 146 4.80 17.50 -13.49
C ALA A 146 6.29 17.21 -13.74
N LEU A 147 6.62 16.44 -14.78
CA LEU A 147 8.00 16.16 -15.16
C LEU A 147 8.71 17.42 -15.68
N SER A 148 8.04 18.24 -16.50
CA SER A 148 8.56 19.53 -16.96
C SER A 148 8.81 20.50 -15.79
N PHE A 149 7.94 20.48 -14.78
CA PHE A 149 8.18 21.25 -13.55
C PHE A 149 9.40 20.72 -12.79
N LEU A 150 9.50 19.41 -12.57
CA LEU A 150 10.62 18.80 -11.84
C LEU A 150 11.96 18.95 -12.56
N SER A 151 11.99 19.00 -13.90
CA SER A 151 13.22 19.25 -14.65
C SER A 151 13.74 20.68 -14.47
N ASN A 152 12.83 21.65 -14.27
CA ASN A 152 13.19 23.04 -14.00
C ASN A 152 13.45 23.31 -12.51
N PHE A 153 12.85 22.50 -11.63
CA PHE A 153 12.97 22.62 -10.17
C PHE A 153 13.38 21.28 -9.55
N PRO A 154 14.63 20.83 -9.78
CA PRO A 154 15.11 19.57 -9.23
C PRO A 154 15.11 19.65 -7.69
N ARG A 155 14.56 18.61 -7.05
CA ARG A 155 14.59 18.46 -5.59
C ARG A 155 15.33 17.18 -5.24
N GLU A 156 16.34 17.32 -4.40
CA GLU A 156 17.06 16.21 -3.78
C GLU A 156 16.97 16.41 -2.29
N ASN A 157 16.27 15.49 -1.63
CA ASN A 157 16.08 15.55 -0.20
C ASN A 157 16.92 14.48 0.47
N VAL A 158 17.62 14.88 1.54
CA VAL A 158 18.26 13.92 2.43
C VAL A 158 17.16 13.10 3.09
N PRO A 159 17.26 11.77 3.10
CA PRO A 159 16.21 10.95 3.67
C PRO A 159 16.40 10.67 5.15
N ILE A 160 15.27 10.54 5.83
CA ILE A 160 15.18 10.03 7.19
C ILE A 160 15.22 8.51 7.14
N VAL A 161 16.19 7.94 7.85
CA VAL A 161 16.46 6.50 7.94
C VAL A 161 16.83 6.14 9.38
N PHE A 162 16.74 4.87 9.73
CA PHE A 162 17.21 4.35 11.01
C PHE A 162 18.67 3.91 10.92
N GLU A 163 19.38 3.98 12.04
CA GLU A 163 20.75 3.47 12.14
C GLU A 163 20.79 1.96 11.89
N GLY A 164 19.93 1.21 12.57
CA GLY A 164 19.88 -0.25 12.51
C GLY A 164 18.49 -0.82 12.23
N TYR A 165 18.48 -2.14 11.97
CA TYR A 165 17.25 -2.90 11.75
C TYR A 165 16.41 -3.01 13.03
N TYR A 166 17.03 -3.01 14.21
CA TYR A 166 16.31 -3.17 15.48
C TYR A 166 15.43 -1.95 15.78
N GLU A 167 16.00 -0.76 15.68
CA GLU A 167 15.30 0.53 15.84
C GLU A 167 14.17 0.61 14.81
N PHE A 168 14.48 0.29 13.55
CA PHE A 168 13.49 0.22 12.48
C PHE A 168 12.30 -0.70 12.80
N PHE A 169 12.56 -1.98 13.15
CA PHE A 169 11.48 -2.95 13.38
C PHE A 169 10.67 -2.64 14.65
N THR A 170 11.31 -2.12 15.70
CA THR A 170 10.60 -1.74 16.92
C THR A 170 9.66 -0.55 16.68
N ASN A 171 10.09 0.46 15.92
CA ASN A 171 9.22 1.57 15.53
C ASN A 171 8.12 1.11 14.56
N LEU A 172 8.44 0.32 13.54
CA LEU A 172 7.46 -0.25 12.62
C LEU A 172 6.36 -1.02 13.37
N PHE A 173 6.76 -1.88 14.31
CA PHE A 173 5.83 -2.71 15.06
C PHE A 173 4.92 -1.86 15.95
N LYS A 174 5.47 -0.87 16.66
CA LYS A 174 4.67 0.07 17.46
C LYS A 174 3.71 0.86 16.57
N SER A 175 4.20 1.47 15.48
CA SER A 175 3.41 2.26 14.55
C SER A 175 2.26 1.51 13.87
N LEU A 176 2.36 0.18 13.70
CA LEU A 176 1.32 -0.62 13.07
C LEU A 176 0.28 -1.18 14.05
N PHE A 177 0.69 -1.58 15.25
CA PHE A 177 -0.19 -2.34 16.15
C PHE A 177 -0.50 -1.64 17.47
N PHE A 178 0.29 -0.64 17.84
CA PHE A 178 0.19 0.12 19.09
C PHE A 178 0.25 1.62 18.80
N TYR A 179 0.36 2.43 19.84
CA TYR A 179 0.63 3.85 19.70
C TYR A 179 2.15 4.10 19.60
N PRO A 180 2.63 4.93 18.68
CA PRO A 180 4.05 5.16 18.44
C PRO A 180 4.64 6.06 19.52
N ASP A 181 5.91 5.83 19.84
CA ASP A 181 6.66 6.64 20.80
C ASP A 181 7.40 7.74 20.05
N ILE A 182 6.84 8.95 20.03
CA ILE A 182 7.34 10.09 19.25
C ILE A 182 8.77 10.47 19.66
N ASN A 183 9.05 10.50 20.96
CA ASN A 183 10.34 10.92 21.48
C ASN A 183 11.41 9.91 21.10
N LYS A 184 11.11 8.62 21.29
CA LYS A 184 12.01 7.54 20.89
C LYS A 184 12.23 7.53 19.38
N PHE A 185 11.16 7.70 18.59
CA PHE A 185 11.25 7.76 17.14
C PHE A 185 12.20 8.87 16.67
N ASN A 186 12.00 10.10 17.16
CA ASN A 186 12.83 11.24 16.77
C ASN A 186 14.28 11.13 17.22
N PHE A 187 14.56 10.39 18.30
CA PHE A 187 15.91 10.12 18.76
C PHE A 187 16.65 9.08 17.90
N GLU A 188 15.93 8.07 17.40
CA GLU A 188 16.52 6.92 16.68
C GLU A 188 16.68 7.14 15.16
N ILE A 189 16.05 8.18 14.62
CA ILE A 189 16.21 8.54 13.21
C ILE A 189 17.49 9.33 12.96
N ILE A 190 18.11 9.09 11.80
CA ILE A 190 19.27 9.82 11.30
C ILE A 190 18.81 10.87 10.28
N ASN A 191 19.59 11.94 10.15
CA ASN A 191 19.39 13.08 9.25
C ASN A 191 18.12 13.86 9.58
N SER A 192 18.13 14.62 10.68
CA SER A 192 17.02 15.47 11.13
C SER A 192 16.67 16.58 10.13
N VAL A 193 16.00 16.21 9.03
CA VAL A 193 15.52 17.13 7.97
C VAL A 193 14.52 18.15 8.54
N THR A 194 13.84 17.76 9.62
CA THR A 194 12.88 18.58 10.38
C THR A 194 13.25 18.52 11.87
N GLU A 195 12.90 19.56 12.63
CA GLU A 195 13.17 19.63 14.08
C GLU A 195 12.59 18.43 14.85
N SER A 196 11.37 18.00 14.48
CA SER A 196 10.78 16.75 14.96
C SER A 196 9.64 16.30 14.05
N LEU A 197 9.37 15.00 14.04
CA LEU A 197 8.20 14.38 13.44
C LEU A 197 7.12 14.19 14.50
N ASP A 198 5.88 14.51 14.12
CA ASP A 198 4.70 14.33 14.96
C ASP A 198 4.02 12.97 14.74
N VAL A 199 3.09 12.64 15.63
CA VAL A 199 2.24 11.42 15.58
C VAL A 199 1.69 11.15 14.19
N HIS A 200 1.15 12.18 13.53
CA HIS A 200 0.49 12.01 12.25
C HIS A 200 1.44 11.50 11.16
N GLU A 201 2.76 11.69 11.29
CA GLU A 201 3.73 11.18 10.33
C GLU A 201 4.11 9.72 10.54
N ILE A 202 4.00 9.23 11.79
CA ILE A 202 4.51 7.92 12.21
C ILE A 202 3.42 6.94 12.65
N GLU A 203 2.17 7.38 12.76
CA GLU A 203 1.06 6.54 13.18
C GLU A 203 0.34 5.90 11.99
N PHE A 204 0.37 4.56 11.92
CA PHE A 204 -0.27 3.76 10.86
C PHE A 204 -1.36 2.84 11.41
N GLY A 205 -1.47 2.76 12.74
CA GLY A 205 -2.19 1.78 13.54
C GLY A 205 -3.37 1.09 12.86
N ILE A 206 -3.30 -0.22 12.67
CA ILE A 206 -4.41 -1.11 12.31
C ILE A 206 -4.95 -1.87 13.52
N THR A 207 -4.68 -1.34 14.74
CA THR A 207 -5.01 -1.89 16.06
C THR A 207 -4.29 -3.20 16.42
N ILE A 208 -4.51 -3.69 17.65
CA ILE A 208 -3.98 -4.97 18.13
C ILE A 208 -4.65 -6.20 17.48
N LEU A 209 -5.82 -6.02 16.84
CA LEU A 209 -6.65 -7.14 16.40
C LEU A 209 -5.93 -8.11 15.43
N PRO A 210 -5.15 -7.65 14.42
CA PRO A 210 -4.38 -8.56 13.57
C PRO A 210 -3.39 -9.43 14.34
N LEU A 211 -2.79 -8.92 15.42
CA LEU A 211 -1.89 -9.71 16.28
C LEU A 211 -2.64 -10.80 17.04
N ILE A 212 -3.83 -10.49 17.59
CA ILE A 212 -4.68 -11.47 18.27
C ILE A 212 -5.04 -12.60 17.30
N ILE A 213 -5.43 -12.26 16.07
CA ILE A 213 -5.74 -13.24 15.02
C ILE A 213 -4.52 -14.10 14.69
N PHE A 214 -3.35 -13.49 14.56
CA PHE A 214 -2.10 -14.21 14.31
C PHE A 214 -1.75 -15.20 15.44
N VAL A 215 -1.95 -14.82 16.71
CA VAL A 215 -1.76 -15.73 17.86
C VAL A 215 -2.74 -16.91 17.82
N ILE A 216 -4.02 -16.66 17.49
CA ILE A 216 -5.03 -17.71 17.34
C ILE A 216 -4.65 -18.66 16.20
N PHE A 217 -4.13 -18.12 15.09
CA PHE A 217 -3.61 -18.91 13.97
C PHE A 217 -2.45 -19.82 14.41
N LEU A 218 -1.44 -19.28 15.10
CA LEU A 218 -0.31 -20.06 15.61
C LEU A 218 -0.74 -21.17 16.56
N ALA A 219 -1.69 -20.88 17.47
CA ALA A 219 -2.23 -21.87 18.39
C ALA A 219 -2.93 -23.04 17.66
N ASN A 220 -3.48 -22.80 16.47
CA ASN A 220 -4.19 -23.79 15.67
C ASN A 220 -3.37 -24.34 14.48
N ILE A 221 -2.08 -23.99 14.36
CA ILE A 221 -1.27 -24.31 13.16
C ILE A 221 -1.22 -25.81 12.85
N LYS A 222 -1.22 -26.67 13.88
CA LYS A 222 -1.21 -28.14 13.73
C LYS A 222 -2.46 -28.70 13.05
N LYS A 223 -3.57 -27.94 13.05
CA LYS A 223 -4.85 -28.33 12.44
C LYS A 223 -4.95 -27.88 10.97
N ILE A 224 -3.98 -27.11 10.48
CA ILE A 224 -4.03 -26.49 9.16
C ILE A 224 -3.23 -27.35 8.17
N THR A 225 -3.88 -27.74 7.09
CA THR A 225 -3.22 -28.41 5.97
C THR A 225 -2.68 -27.37 4.98
N PHE A 226 -1.36 -27.40 4.75
CA PHE A 226 -0.75 -26.51 3.76
C PHE A 226 -0.90 -27.10 2.36
N ASN A 227 -1.47 -26.30 1.45
CA ASN A 227 -1.53 -26.66 0.04
C ASN A 227 -0.12 -26.70 -0.56
N LYS A 228 0.11 -27.62 -1.50
CA LYS A 228 1.39 -27.74 -2.20
C LYS A 228 1.72 -26.43 -2.95
N LEU A 229 2.96 -25.98 -2.81
CA LEU A 229 3.47 -24.81 -3.52
C LEU A 229 3.64 -25.17 -5.00
N ASN A 230 2.94 -24.44 -5.87
CA ASN A 230 3.14 -24.49 -7.32
C ASN A 230 3.97 -23.28 -7.78
N SER A 231 4.37 -23.27 -9.06
CA SER A 231 5.18 -22.18 -9.63
C SER A 231 4.51 -20.81 -9.50
N LYS A 232 3.18 -20.73 -9.70
CA LYS A 232 2.44 -19.46 -9.59
C LYS A 232 2.43 -18.91 -8.17
N LYS A 233 2.18 -19.75 -7.17
CA LYS A 233 2.25 -19.40 -5.74
C LYS A 233 3.65 -18.99 -5.33
N PHE A 234 4.66 -19.71 -5.83
CA PHE A 234 6.06 -19.37 -5.56
C PHE A 234 6.43 -17.99 -6.12
N VAL A 235 6.06 -17.70 -7.37
CA VAL A 235 6.27 -16.38 -7.98
C VAL A 235 5.55 -15.28 -7.18
N ALA A 236 4.30 -15.51 -6.77
CA ALA A 236 3.57 -14.55 -5.95
C ALA A 236 4.24 -14.30 -4.58
N LEU A 237 4.72 -15.35 -3.91
CA LEU A 237 5.50 -15.23 -2.67
C LEU A 237 6.79 -14.45 -2.87
N LEU A 238 7.50 -14.71 -3.98
CA LEU A 238 8.72 -14.00 -4.32
C LEU A 238 8.46 -12.50 -4.52
N PHE A 239 7.36 -12.13 -5.19
CA PHE A 239 6.98 -10.71 -5.31
C PHE A 239 6.65 -10.07 -3.95
N MET A 240 5.86 -10.72 -3.09
CA MET A 240 5.57 -10.22 -1.74
C MET A 240 6.85 -10.03 -0.91
N PHE A 241 7.79 -10.98 -1.03
CA PHE A 241 9.08 -10.93 -0.36
C PHE A 241 9.96 -9.80 -0.89
N LEU A 242 10.05 -9.64 -2.22
CA LEU A 242 10.80 -8.54 -2.85
C LEU A 242 10.27 -7.17 -2.43
N ILE A 243 8.94 -6.97 -2.42
CA ILE A 243 8.35 -5.71 -1.97
C ILE A 243 8.76 -5.43 -0.52
N THR A 244 8.75 -6.45 0.32
CA THR A 244 9.16 -6.33 1.72
C THR A 244 10.63 -5.96 1.86
N ILE A 245 11.52 -6.59 1.08
CA ILE A 245 12.95 -6.23 1.04
C ILE A 245 13.14 -4.78 0.61
N VAL A 246 12.45 -4.33 -0.44
CA VAL A 246 12.58 -2.95 -0.95
C VAL A 246 12.23 -1.96 0.16
N VAL A 247 11.07 -2.12 0.82
CA VAL A 247 10.62 -1.22 1.88
C VAL A 247 11.60 -1.18 3.06
N ILE A 248 12.10 -2.34 3.50
CA ILE A 248 13.09 -2.42 4.58
C ILE A 248 14.39 -1.75 4.16
N SER A 249 14.91 -2.08 2.97
CA SER A 249 16.21 -1.59 2.50
C SER A 249 16.27 -0.07 2.36
N MET A 250 15.14 0.58 2.02
CA MET A 250 15.07 2.03 1.88
C MET A 250 15.06 2.79 3.20
N ASN A 251 14.79 2.12 4.33
CA ASN A 251 14.60 2.76 5.63
C ASN A 251 15.77 2.54 6.62
N VAL A 252 16.75 1.71 6.26
CA VAL A 252 17.91 1.42 7.12
C VAL A 252 19.17 1.98 6.49
N SER A 253 19.94 2.73 7.28
CA SER A 253 21.19 3.34 6.85
C SER A 253 22.23 2.28 6.45
N GLY A 254 23.13 2.63 5.53
CA GLY A 254 24.22 1.73 5.09
C GLY A 254 23.80 0.56 4.19
N ASN A 255 22.50 0.40 3.87
CA ASN A 255 22.04 -0.62 2.95
C ASN A 255 22.33 -0.22 1.48
N GLU A 256 23.13 -1.01 0.76
CA GLU A 256 23.49 -0.72 -0.64
C GLU A 256 22.28 -0.69 -1.58
N LEU A 257 21.30 -1.59 -1.39
CA LEU A 257 20.06 -1.58 -2.17
C LEU A 257 19.25 -0.33 -1.87
N GLY A 258 19.17 0.08 -0.61
CA GLY A 258 18.56 1.34 -0.20
C GLY A 258 19.20 2.54 -0.90
N ASN A 259 20.53 2.65 -0.82
CA ASN A 259 21.32 3.70 -1.47
C ASN A 259 21.12 3.73 -3.00
N PHE A 260 20.94 2.57 -3.63
CA PHE A 260 20.60 2.50 -5.04
C PHE A 260 19.21 3.10 -5.32
N PHE A 261 18.18 2.69 -4.57
CA PHE A 261 16.83 3.22 -4.75
C PHE A 261 16.75 4.72 -4.49
N HIS A 262 17.50 5.23 -3.50
CA HIS A 262 17.53 6.65 -3.14
C HIS A 262 18.04 7.55 -4.27
N LYS A 263 18.77 7.01 -5.27
CA LYS A 263 19.25 7.76 -6.44
C LYS A 263 18.21 7.92 -7.55
N LEU A 264 17.08 7.20 -7.49
CA LEU A 264 16.07 7.24 -8.54
C LEU A 264 15.35 8.61 -8.56
N PRO A 265 15.02 9.18 -9.73
CA PRO A 265 14.53 10.56 -9.86
C PRO A 265 13.27 10.90 -9.04
N VAL A 266 12.34 9.96 -8.89
CA VAL A 266 11.12 10.17 -8.08
C VAL A 266 11.41 9.93 -6.60
N VAL A 267 12.25 8.95 -6.29
CA VAL A 267 12.56 8.52 -4.93
C VAL A 267 13.42 9.56 -4.21
N LYS A 268 14.44 10.12 -4.89
CA LYS A 268 15.32 11.16 -4.36
C LYS A 268 14.60 12.45 -3.93
N SER A 269 13.39 12.66 -4.44
CA SER A 269 12.55 13.81 -4.09
C SER A 269 11.75 13.60 -2.80
N THR A 270 11.76 12.40 -2.22
CA THR A 270 11.06 12.07 -0.98
C THR A 270 12.04 11.94 0.19
N TRP A 271 11.73 12.60 1.30
CA TRP A 271 12.58 12.60 2.50
C TRP A 271 12.11 11.58 3.56
N ASN A 272 10.80 11.36 3.68
CA ASN A 272 10.23 10.47 4.69
C ASN A 272 9.88 9.10 4.07
N TYR A 273 10.84 8.17 4.09
CA TYR A 273 10.63 6.79 3.64
C TYR A 273 9.86 5.91 4.62
N PHE A 274 9.68 6.35 5.86
CA PHE A 274 8.86 5.64 6.84
C PHE A 274 7.42 5.47 6.35
N ARG A 275 6.94 6.42 5.53
CA ARG A 275 5.65 6.36 4.84
C ARG A 275 5.47 5.13 3.96
N LEU A 276 6.55 4.49 3.49
CA LEU A 276 6.48 3.27 2.68
C LEU A 276 5.74 2.13 3.41
N PHE A 277 5.60 2.19 4.74
CA PHE A 277 4.89 1.16 5.50
C PHE A 277 3.39 1.11 5.24
N LEU A 278 2.84 2.18 4.66
CA LEU A 278 1.51 2.14 4.07
C LEU A 278 1.30 0.92 3.18
N VAL A 279 2.35 0.42 2.50
CA VAL A 279 2.27 -0.79 1.66
C VAL A 279 1.73 -2.00 2.41
N TYR A 280 1.94 -2.09 3.73
CA TYR A 280 1.55 -3.25 4.53
C TYR A 280 0.12 -3.19 5.09
N ILE A 281 -0.53 -2.02 5.15
CA ILE A 281 -1.85 -1.88 5.80
C ILE A 281 -2.87 -2.86 5.20
N LEU A 282 -3.11 -2.78 3.89
CA LEU A 282 -4.09 -3.65 3.23
C LEU A 282 -3.67 -5.12 3.22
N PRO A 283 -2.41 -5.49 2.89
CA PRO A 283 -1.95 -6.87 3.01
C PRO A 283 -2.16 -7.49 4.39
N ILE A 284 -1.83 -6.78 5.48
CA ILE A 284 -2.03 -7.31 6.83
C ILE A 284 -3.52 -7.54 7.09
N ILE A 285 -4.38 -6.59 6.72
CA ILE A 285 -5.84 -6.71 6.86
C ILE A 285 -6.42 -7.87 6.04
N ILE A 286 -5.88 -8.15 4.85
CA ILE A 286 -6.35 -9.24 3.97
C ILE A 286 -5.93 -10.62 4.50
N ILE A 287 -4.75 -10.70 5.12
CA ILE A 287 -4.16 -11.95 5.60
C ILE A 287 -4.68 -12.32 7.01
N SER A 288 -4.99 -11.34 7.85
CA SER A 288 -5.64 -11.52 9.16
C SER A 288 -7.06 -12.05 8.99
#